data_AF-A0A928EZ48-F1
#
_entry.id   AF-A0A928EZ48-F1
#
_cell.length_a   1.000
_cell.length_b   1.000
_cell.length_c   1.000
_cell.angle_alpha   90.00
_cell.angle_beta   90.00
_cell.angle_gamma   90.00
#
_symmetry.space_group_name_H-M   'P 1'
#
loop_
_entity.id
_entity.type
_entity.pdbx_description
1 polymer ?
#
loop_
_entity_poly.entity_id
_entity_poly.type
_entity_poly.pdbx_seq_one_letter_code
_entity_poly.pdbx_strand_id
1 'polypeptide(L)'
;MVSKKRRIHAYVWGGIAAALLLVFFLIGYLGNEAREGIGLVIVPPVLAFTFISCLILKNNFIGNMVIEIFSWGFVRMPGVIFELDLDGIIWLLTVKLLFWVLGILLALLCGLLGVLLGCVLSVFVYPFALYRAYRGREMEE
;
A
#
# COMPACT_ATOMS: atom_id res chain seq x y z
N MET A 1 -16.48 13.73 -10.98
CA MET A 1 -15.46 14.82 -10.99
C MET A 1 -14.70 14.89 -9.66
N VAL A 2 -13.43 15.29 -9.67
CA VAL A 2 -12.63 15.45 -8.44
C VAL A 2 -12.86 16.85 -7.87
N SER A 3 -13.45 16.93 -6.66
CA SER A 3 -13.73 18.21 -6.00
C SER A 3 -12.46 18.99 -5.67
N LYS A 4 -12.55 20.33 -5.63
CA LYS A 4 -11.44 21.22 -5.26
C LYS A 4 -10.84 20.83 -3.91
N LYS A 5 -11.69 20.55 -2.91
CA LYS A 5 -11.28 20.08 -1.58
C LYS A 5 -10.44 18.80 -1.66
N ARG A 6 -10.82 17.82 -2.49
CA ARG A 6 -10.08 16.55 -2.60
C ARG A 6 -8.70 16.72 -3.23
N ARG A 7 -8.55 17.61 -4.20
CA ARG A 7 -7.23 17.92 -4.80
C ARG A 7 -6.28 18.52 -3.78
N ILE A 8 -6.77 19.51 -3.01
CA ILE A 8 -5.99 20.13 -1.94
C ILE A 8 -5.56 19.06 -0.93
N HIS A 9 -6.47 18.20 -0.47
CA HIS A 9 -6.13 17.11 0.44
C HIS A 9 -5.09 16.15 -0.14
N ALA A 10 -5.11 15.86 -1.44
CA ALA A 10 -4.12 14.99 -2.06
C ALA A 10 -2.71 15.57 -2.04
N TYR A 11 -2.58 16.90 -2.21
CA TYR A 11 -1.31 17.60 -2.08
C TYR A 11 -0.87 17.72 -0.62
N VAL A 12 -1.78 18.09 0.28
CA VAL A 12 -1.48 18.29 1.70
C VAL A 12 -1.06 16.97 2.35
N TRP A 13 -1.87 15.92 2.25
CA TRP A 13 -1.56 14.63 2.88
C TRP A 13 -0.38 13.93 2.20
N GLY A 14 -0.29 13.99 0.87
CA GLY A 14 0.88 13.48 0.14
C GLY A 14 2.16 14.21 0.55
N GLY A 15 2.11 15.54 0.64
CA GLY A 15 3.24 16.39 1.00
C GLY A 15 3.69 16.18 2.45
N ILE A 16 2.76 16.06 3.40
CA ILE A 16 3.07 15.76 4.80
C ILE A 16 3.77 14.39 4.90
N ALA A 17 3.24 13.36 4.26
CA ALA A 17 3.85 12.03 4.29
C ALA A 17 5.25 12.01 3.67
N ALA A 18 5.44 12.72 2.55
CA ALA A 18 6.75 12.85 1.90
C ALA A 18 7.74 13.60 2.79
N ALA A 19 7.33 14.70 3.42
CA ALA A 19 8.18 15.48 4.32
C ALA A 19 8.63 14.66 5.54
N LEU A 20 7.70 13.92 6.17
CA LEU A 20 8.02 13.04 7.30
C LEU A 20 9.02 11.94 6.93
N LEU A 21 8.79 11.27 5.79
CA LEU A 21 9.73 10.25 5.31
C LEU A 21 11.09 10.84 4.94
N LEU A 22 11.12 12.00 4.29
CA LEU A 22 12.37 12.66 3.93
C LEU A 22 13.18 12.98 5.19
N VAL A 23 12.56 13.56 6.22
CA VAL A 23 13.23 13.85 7.49
C VAL A 23 13.76 12.57 8.14
N PHE A 24 12.96 11.51 8.17
CA PHE A 24 13.36 10.22 8.74
C PHE A 24 14.60 9.63 8.03
N PHE A 25 14.58 9.54 6.70
CA PHE A 25 15.72 9.02 5.93
C PHE A 25 16.93 9.95 5.96
N LEU A 26 16.72 11.27 6.06
CA LEU A 26 17.80 12.25 6.19
C LEU A 26 18.54 12.09 7.52
N ILE A 27 17.83 11.89 8.63
CA ILE A 27 18.43 11.62 9.94
C ILE A 27 19.28 10.33 9.87
N GLY A 28 18.73 9.27 9.27
CA GLY A 28 19.45 8.02 9.08
C GLY A 28 20.71 8.16 8.22
N TYR A 29 20.64 8.96 7.16
CA TYR A 29 21.79 9.25 6.28
C TYR A 29 22.88 10.05 6.99
N LEU A 30 22.51 11.07 7.78
CA LEU A 30 23.47 11.88 8.53
C LEU A 30 24.19 11.10 9.63
N GLY A 31 23.57 10.04 10.16
CA GLY A 31 24.18 9.15 11.15
C GLY A 31 25.06 8.05 10.56
N ASN A 32 25.15 7.92 9.23
CA ASN A 32 25.90 6.84 8.57
C ASN A 32 27.29 7.34 8.11
N GLU A 33 28.36 6.76 8.64
CA GLU A 33 29.73 7.16 8.33
C GLU A 33 30.14 6.90 6.88
N ALA A 34 29.55 5.88 6.23
CA ALA A 34 29.86 5.53 4.86
C ALA A 34 29.29 6.53 3.83
N ARG A 35 28.28 7.35 4.21
CA ARG A 35 27.56 8.30 3.34
C ARG A 35 27.06 7.71 2.01
N GLU A 36 26.89 6.40 1.96
CA GLU A 36 26.32 5.71 0.81
C GLU A 36 24.78 5.75 0.91
N GLY A 37 24.10 5.76 -0.25
CA GLY A 37 22.65 5.59 -0.29
C GLY A 37 21.82 6.88 -0.30
N ILE A 38 22.29 7.97 -0.91
CA ILE A 38 21.47 9.19 -1.12
C ILE A 38 20.14 8.89 -1.85
N GLY A 39 20.10 7.83 -2.67
CA GLY A 39 18.88 7.35 -3.32
C GLY A 39 17.79 6.95 -2.32
N LEU A 40 18.15 6.38 -1.16
CA LEU A 40 17.20 6.03 -0.10
C LEU A 40 16.62 7.26 0.61
N VAL A 41 17.27 8.42 0.50
CA VAL A 41 16.74 9.68 1.04
C VAL A 41 15.68 10.29 0.13
N ILE A 42 15.82 10.12 -1.19
CA ILE A 42 14.99 10.83 -2.18
C ILE A 42 13.87 9.94 -2.71
N VAL A 43 14.16 8.69 -3.04
CA VAL A 43 13.22 7.80 -3.73
C VAL A 43 11.98 7.51 -2.87
N PRO A 44 12.10 7.05 -1.60
CA PRO A 44 10.92 6.70 -0.81
C PRO A 44 9.94 7.87 -0.56
N PRO A 45 10.38 9.10 -0.25
CA PRO A 45 9.48 10.25 -0.16
C PRO A 45 8.70 10.53 -1.45
N VAL A 46 9.34 10.42 -2.63
CA VAL A 46 8.68 10.64 -3.93
C VAL A 46 7.64 9.54 -4.20
N LEU A 47 7.99 8.27 -3.93
CA LEU A 47 7.05 7.15 -4.06
C LEU A 47 5.83 7.35 -3.14
N ALA A 48 6.07 7.69 -1.88
CA ALA A 48 5.01 7.92 -0.90
C ALA A 48 4.10 9.08 -1.29
N PHE A 49 4.67 10.20 -1.77
CA PHE A 49 3.91 11.34 -2.28
C PHE A 49 2.96 10.91 -3.39
N THR A 50 3.51 10.34 -4.46
CA THR A 50 2.74 9.97 -5.66
C THR A 50 1.68 8.91 -5.34
N PHE A 51 2.00 7.96 -4.47
CA PHE A 51 1.08 6.90 -4.04
C PHE A 51 -0.10 7.45 -3.24
N ILE A 52 0.17 8.19 -2.17
CA ILE A 52 -0.86 8.75 -1.29
C ILE A 52 -1.75 9.73 -2.07
N SER A 53 -1.16 10.58 -2.91
CA SER A 53 -1.95 11.47 -3.76
C SER A 53 -2.82 10.70 -4.75
N CYS A 54 -2.32 9.61 -5.37
CA CYS A 54 -3.12 8.76 -6.26
C CYS A 54 -4.31 8.09 -5.53
N LEU A 55 -4.10 7.60 -4.31
CA LEU A 55 -5.15 7.01 -3.47
C LEU A 55 -6.23 8.03 -3.09
N ILE A 56 -5.86 9.28 -2.84
CA ILE A 56 -6.81 10.34 -2.48
C ILE A 56 -7.59 10.84 -3.70
N LEU A 57 -6.95 10.97 -4.87
CA LEU A 57 -7.60 11.44 -6.09
C LEU A 57 -8.73 10.50 -6.55
N LYS A 58 -8.57 9.17 -6.37
CA LYS A 58 -9.52 8.11 -6.77
C LYS A 58 -10.03 8.24 -8.22
N ASN A 59 -9.19 8.75 -9.12
CA ASN A 59 -9.50 8.92 -10.55
C ASN A 59 -8.62 8.03 -11.44
N ASN A 60 -7.92 7.07 -10.83
CA ASN A 60 -6.96 6.15 -11.40
C ASN A 60 -7.16 4.75 -10.80
N PHE A 61 -6.48 3.75 -11.36
CA PHE A 61 -6.66 2.34 -10.99
C PHE A 61 -5.85 1.88 -9.77
N ILE A 62 -4.93 2.70 -9.24
CA ILE A 62 -3.96 2.29 -8.20
C ILE A 62 -4.68 1.77 -6.95
N GLY A 63 -5.69 2.49 -6.46
CA GLY A 63 -6.43 2.06 -5.27
C GLY A 63 -7.15 0.72 -5.45
N ASN A 64 -7.78 0.52 -6.60
CA ASN A 64 -8.47 -0.74 -6.91
C ASN A 64 -7.48 -1.89 -7.05
N MET A 65 -6.34 -1.66 -7.70
CA MET A 65 -5.28 -2.65 -7.85
C MET A 65 -4.72 -3.10 -6.49
N VAL A 66 -4.44 -2.17 -5.57
CA VAL A 66 -3.92 -2.51 -4.24
C VAL A 66 -4.93 -3.37 -3.47
N ILE A 67 -6.22 -3.02 -3.52
CA ILE A 67 -7.28 -3.78 -2.85
C ILE A 67 -7.45 -5.17 -3.49
N GLU A 68 -7.40 -5.25 -4.81
CA GLU A 68 -7.50 -6.51 -5.54
C GLU A 68 -6.36 -7.46 -5.16
N ILE A 69 -5.12 -6.97 -5.16
CA ILE A 69 -3.95 -7.78 -4.78
C ILE A 69 -4.03 -8.16 -3.30
N PHE A 70 -4.49 -7.25 -2.43
CA PHE A 70 -4.71 -7.59 -1.02
C PHE A 70 -5.73 -8.71 -0.84
N SER A 71 -6.78 -8.73 -1.67
CA SER A 71 -7.82 -9.77 -1.63
C SER A 71 -7.28 -11.18 -1.93
N TRP A 72 -6.21 -11.29 -2.72
CA TRP A 72 -5.58 -12.58 -3.04
C TRP A 72 -5.01 -13.27 -1.80
N GLY A 73 -4.67 -12.51 -0.76
CA GLY A 73 -4.19 -13.07 0.50
C GLY A 73 -5.27 -13.70 1.37
N PHE A 74 -6.55 -13.42 1.11
CA PHE A 74 -7.68 -14.00 1.84
C PHE A 74 -8.11 -15.33 1.22
N VAL A 75 -7.25 -16.34 1.36
CA VAL A 75 -7.52 -17.69 0.86
C VAL A 75 -8.39 -18.45 1.86
N ARG A 76 -9.43 -19.13 1.34
CA ARG A 76 -10.23 -20.07 2.14
C ARG A 76 -9.43 -21.35 2.34
N MET A 77 -8.95 -21.55 3.57
CA MET A 77 -8.23 -22.76 3.95
C MET A 77 -9.16 -23.98 3.94
N PRO A 78 -8.68 -25.17 3.49
CA PRO A 78 -9.48 -26.37 3.46
C PRO A 78 -9.85 -26.85 4.88
N GLY A 79 -10.94 -27.62 4.97
CA GLY A 79 -11.34 -28.26 6.22
C GLY A 79 -10.33 -29.33 6.66
N VAL A 80 -10.17 -29.49 7.97
CA VAL A 80 -9.34 -30.55 8.56
C VAL A 80 -10.22 -31.76 8.84
N ILE A 81 -9.86 -32.91 8.29
CA ILE A 81 -10.49 -34.20 8.61
C ILE A 81 -9.85 -34.70 9.91
N PHE A 82 -10.66 -35.05 10.91
CA PHE A 82 -10.20 -35.52 12.21
C PHE A 82 -11.15 -36.58 12.77
N GLU A 83 -10.64 -37.39 13.69
CA GLU A 83 -11.39 -38.40 14.42
C GLU A 83 -11.97 -37.80 15.71
N LEU A 84 -13.11 -38.33 16.19
CA LEU A 84 -13.80 -37.82 17.39
C LEU A 84 -13.25 -38.47 18.67
N ASP A 85 -11.93 -38.43 18.83
CA ASP A 85 -11.19 -38.84 20.01
C ASP A 85 -10.40 -37.66 20.60
N LEU A 86 -9.79 -37.86 21.77
CA LEU A 86 -9.06 -36.78 22.45
C LEU A 86 -7.87 -36.29 21.62
N ASP A 87 -7.15 -37.19 20.95
CA ASP A 87 -6.03 -36.85 20.07
C ASP A 87 -6.50 -36.12 18.80
N GLY A 88 -7.61 -36.55 18.19
CA GLY A 88 -8.22 -35.88 17.05
C GLY A 88 -8.70 -34.46 17.36
N ILE A 89 -9.19 -34.20 18.58
CA ILE A 89 -9.54 -32.85 19.03
C ILE A 89 -8.30 -31.96 19.16
N ILE A 90 -7.21 -32.48 19.74
CA ILE A 90 -5.93 -31.75 19.87
C ILE A 90 -5.36 -31.44 18.47
N TRP A 91 -5.44 -32.42 17.55
CA TRP A 91 -5.03 -32.26 16.16
C TRP A 91 -5.82 -31.17 15.43
N LEU A 92 -7.15 -31.19 15.55
CA LEU A 92 -8.01 -30.16 14.96
C LEU A 92 -7.61 -28.76 15.45
N LEU A 93 -7.41 -28.59 16.76
CA LEU A 93 -7.04 -27.29 17.33
C LEU A 93 -5.68 -26.82 16.78
N THR A 94 -4.70 -27.73 16.73
CA THR A 94 -3.35 -27.45 16.27
C THR A 94 -3.31 -27.01 14.81
N VAL A 95 -3.92 -27.79 13.91
CA VAL A 95 -3.92 -27.48 12.47
C VAL A 95 -4.76 -26.26 12.15
N LYS A 96 -5.87 -26.06 12.87
CA LYS A 96 -6.70 -24.86 12.69
C LYS A 96 -5.96 -23.60 13.10
N LEU A 97 -5.18 -23.64 14.18
CA LEU A 97 -4.31 -22.53 14.58
C LEU A 97 -3.20 -22.29 13.53
N LEU A 98 -2.59 -23.36 13.01
CA LEU A 98 -1.58 -23.26 11.94
C LEU A 98 -2.15 -22.57 10.69
N PHE A 99 -3.33 -23.00 10.22
CA PHE A 99 -3.99 -22.39 9.05
C PHE A 99 -4.41 -20.94 9.29
N TRP A 100 -4.79 -20.59 10.52
CA TRP A 100 -5.08 -19.22 10.88
C TRP A 100 -3.84 -18.31 10.78
N VAL A 101 -2.71 -18.75 11.35
CA VAL A 101 -1.43 -18.03 11.25
C VAL A 101 -0.98 -17.91 9.80
N LEU A 102 -1.06 -19.01 9.02
CA LEU A 102 -0.70 -19.03 7.61
C LEU A 102 -1.57 -18.06 6.79
N GLY A 103 -2.87 -17.99 7.07
CA GLY A 103 -3.79 -17.06 6.43
C GLY A 103 -3.42 -15.60 6.70
N ILE A 104 -3.05 -15.26 7.94
CA ILE A 104 -2.59 -13.91 8.29
C ILE A 104 -1.29 -13.56 7.57
N LEU A 105 -0.32 -14.49 7.56
CA LEU A 105 0.96 -14.27 6.87
C LEU A 105 0.77 -14.03 5.37
N LEU A 106 -0.12 -14.80 4.73
CA LEU A 106 -0.44 -14.64 3.32
C LEU A 106 -1.12 -13.29 3.04
N ALA A 107 -2.07 -12.87 3.87
CA ALA A 107 -2.71 -11.56 3.77
C ALA A 107 -1.70 -10.41 3.91
N LEU A 108 -0.76 -10.50 4.85
CA LEU A 108 0.30 -9.52 5.02
C LEU A 108 1.24 -9.48 3.80
N LEU A 109 1.63 -10.64 3.27
CA LEU A 109 2.50 -10.72 2.09
C LEU A 109 1.84 -10.11 0.85
N CYS A 110 0.58 -10.47 0.58
CA CYS A 110 -0.18 -9.93 -0.54
C CYS A 110 -0.44 -8.42 -0.36
N GLY A 111 -0.71 -7.96 0.86
CA GLY A 111 -0.84 -6.53 1.15
C GLY A 111 0.43 -5.74 0.91
N LEU A 112 1.57 -6.27 1.37
CA LEU A 112 2.87 -5.66 1.13
C LEU A 112 3.17 -5.61 -0.37
N LEU A 113 2.90 -6.69 -1.11
CA LEU A 113 3.06 -6.74 -2.56
C LEU A 113 2.19 -5.68 -3.26
N GLY A 114 0.91 -5.58 -2.87
CA GLY A 114 -0.02 -4.61 -3.42
C GLY A 114 0.46 -3.18 -3.20
N VAL A 115 0.89 -2.84 -1.98
CA VAL A 115 1.43 -1.52 -1.64
C VAL A 115 2.72 -1.23 -2.41
N LEU A 116 3.66 -2.18 -2.49
CA LEU A 116 4.91 -2.00 -3.22
C LEU A 116 4.68 -1.72 -4.71
N LEU A 117 3.85 -2.54 -5.36
CA LEU A 117 3.48 -2.33 -6.76
C LEU A 117 2.74 -1.01 -6.94
N GLY A 118 1.84 -0.68 -6.01
CA GLY A 118 1.13 0.61 -5.98
C GLY A 118 2.07 1.80 -5.93
N CYS A 119 3.08 1.77 -5.05
CA CYS A 119 4.09 2.82 -4.91
C CYS A 119 4.94 3.02 -6.16
N VAL A 120 5.35 1.92 -6.82
CA VAL A 120 6.16 2.02 -8.04
C VAL A 120 5.33 2.54 -9.21
N LEU A 121 4.12 2.00 -9.40
CA LEU A 121 3.25 2.38 -10.50
C LEU A 121 2.66 3.78 -10.33
N SER A 122 2.48 4.26 -9.10
CA SER A 122 1.92 5.59 -8.84
C SER A 122 2.77 6.72 -9.41
N VAL A 123 4.09 6.56 -9.51
CA VAL A 123 4.97 7.57 -10.12
C VAL A 123 4.58 7.84 -11.58
N PHE A 124 4.27 6.79 -12.32
CA PHE A 124 3.89 6.89 -13.73
C PHE A 124 2.44 7.30 -13.90
N VAL A 125 1.56 6.90 -12.99
CA VAL A 125 0.12 7.20 -13.06
C VAL A 125 -0.22 8.60 -12.57
N TYR A 126 0.57 9.16 -11.65
CA TYR A 126 0.30 10.44 -11.01
C TYR A 126 0.16 11.63 -12.00
N PRO A 127 1.04 11.82 -13.01
CA PRO A 127 0.89 12.90 -13.98
C PRO A 127 -0.44 12.84 -14.74
N PHE A 128 -0.86 11.64 -15.18
CA PHE A 128 -2.12 11.43 -15.88
C PHE A 128 -3.32 11.63 -14.96
N ALA A 129 -3.23 11.15 -13.71
CA ALA A 129 -4.24 11.38 -12.69
C ALA A 129 -4.42 12.88 -12.42
N LEU A 130 -3.34 13.65 -12.41
CA LEU A 130 -3.40 15.08 -12.19
C LEU A 130 -3.97 15.83 -13.39
N TYR A 131 -3.52 15.51 -14.60
CA TYR A 131 -4.06 16.07 -15.84
C TYR A 131 -5.58 15.86 -15.94
N ARG A 132 -6.05 14.63 -15.67
CA ARG A 132 -7.48 14.31 -15.67
C ARG A 132 -8.26 15.08 -14.59
N ALA A 133 -7.63 15.35 -13.44
CA ALA A 133 -8.25 16.18 -12.43
C ALA A 133 -8.46 17.61 -12.97
N TYR A 134 -7.44 18.25 -13.56
CA TYR A 134 -7.55 19.63 -14.04
C TYR A 134 -8.41 19.80 -15.30
N ARG A 135 -8.28 18.92 -16.31
CA ARG A 135 -9.10 18.97 -17.53
C ARG A 135 -10.61 18.88 -17.25
N GLY A 136 -11.00 18.16 -16.19
CA GLY A 136 -12.40 18.10 -15.77
C GLY A 136 -13.00 19.46 -15.34
N ARG A 137 -12.20 20.51 -15.16
CA ARG A 137 -12.66 21.90 -14.91
C ARG A 137 -12.84 22.72 -16.19
N GLU A 138 -12.04 22.48 -17.23
CA GLU A 138 -12.09 23.29 -18.47
C GLU A 138 -13.40 23.10 -19.25
N MET A 139 -14.18 22.06 -18.94
CA MET A 139 -15.51 21.84 -19.51
C MET A 139 -16.64 22.48 -18.67
N GLU A 140 -16.32 23.16 -17.57
CA GLU A 140 -17.28 23.83 -16.67
C GLU A 140 -17.21 25.37 -16.74
N GLU A 141 -16.15 25.94 -17.34
CA GLU A 141 -15.95 27.38 -17.58
C GLU A 141 -16.30 27.73 -19.04
#